data_AF-A0A1Z4KUR4-F1
#
_entry.id   AF-A0A1Z4KUR4-F1
#
_cell.length_a   1.000
_cell.length_b   1.000
_cell.length_c   1.000
_cell.angle_alpha   90.00
_cell.angle_beta   90.00
_cell.angle_gamma   90.00
#
_symmetry.space_group_name_H-M   'P 1'
#
loop_
_entity.id
_entity.type
_entity.pdbx_description
1 polymer ?
#
loop_
_entity_poly.entity_id
_entity_poly.type
_entity_poly.pdbx_seq_one_letter_code
_entity_poly.pdbx_strand_id
1 'polypeptide(L)'
;MSQIEIAQIIEQIKQEIEVDASGKAKASLRATARLAGVSATAILKTLDSVNQEPSKLAQMLLESGFEAVNLLGWKTEGIPDMAIAIILEYYGFDAGRYCTKQARLVCRSFNTIGIRAWIQEKLGWTKPATDETSMTQIQLLAAIAHQMAQQEQRLLEQEQRQHEILYRLKGVEVEQDRFNAPCGHKYSIVGFANLQGLEISAKEAGAKGKKASALCRKKGIEIERIRDPRFGRVGLYPESILIEVFSQEQN
;
A
#
# COMPACT_ATOMS: atom_id res chain seq x y z
N MET A 1 46.33 12.29 -12.25
CA MET A 1 45.89 12.02 -10.89
C MET A 1 44.89 10.87 -10.95
N SER A 2 45.14 9.79 -10.21
CA SER A 2 44.37 8.54 -10.24
C SER A 2 43.40 8.44 -9.06
N GLN A 3 42.43 7.51 -9.13
CA GLN A 3 41.51 7.26 -8.01
C GLN A 3 42.24 6.75 -6.75
N ILE A 4 43.39 6.08 -6.92
CA ILE A 4 44.23 5.56 -5.83
C ILE A 4 44.81 6.73 -5.00
N GLU A 5 45.24 7.80 -5.67
CA GLU A 5 45.77 9.00 -5.01
C GLU A 5 44.69 9.73 -4.19
N ILE A 6 43.43 9.73 -4.65
CA ILE A 6 42.31 10.31 -3.89
C ILE A 6 42.04 9.48 -2.63
N ALA A 7 42.06 8.15 -2.72
CA ALA A 7 41.85 7.29 -1.54
C ALA A 7 42.93 7.54 -0.47
N GLN A 8 44.18 7.75 -0.89
CA GLN A 8 45.27 8.11 0.02
C GLN A 8 45.06 9.48 0.67
N ILE A 9 44.60 10.49 -0.09
CA ILE A 9 44.26 11.81 0.48
C ILE A 9 43.13 11.68 1.50
N ILE A 10 42.10 10.89 1.21
CA ILE A 10 40.97 10.66 2.12
C ILE A 10 41.44 10.05 3.44
N GLU A 11 42.31 9.04 3.39
CA GLU A 11 42.88 8.43 4.61
C GLU A 11 43.71 9.45 5.42
N GLN A 12 44.47 10.33 4.75
CA GLN A 12 45.25 11.37 5.42
C GLN A 12 44.39 12.44 6.11
N ILE A 13 43.19 12.71 5.60
CA ILE A 13 42.31 13.74 6.14
C ILE A 13 41.19 13.19 7.02
N LYS A 14 41.12 11.86 7.19
CA LYS A 14 40.03 11.17 7.87
C LYS A 14 39.77 11.71 9.28
N GLN A 15 40.84 12.01 10.01
CA GLN A 15 40.79 12.58 11.38
C GLN A 15 40.37 14.05 11.42
N GLU A 16 40.26 14.71 10.27
CA GLU A 16 39.85 16.10 10.12
C GLU A 16 38.44 16.23 9.51
N ILE A 17 37.73 15.11 9.36
CA ILE A 17 36.33 15.06 8.94
C ILE A 17 35.50 14.47 10.08
N GLU A 18 34.46 15.20 10.48
CA GLU A 18 33.51 14.80 11.50
C GLU A 18 32.15 14.54 10.85
N VAL A 19 31.46 13.50 11.30
CA VAL A 19 30.08 13.18 10.89
C VAL A 19 29.22 13.12 12.15
N ASP A 20 28.17 13.94 12.19
CA ASP A 20 27.25 13.97 13.33
C ASP A 20 26.28 12.77 13.33
N ALA A 21 25.50 12.63 14.40
CA ALA A 21 24.50 11.55 14.52
C ALA A 21 23.40 11.61 13.45
N SER A 22 23.18 12.78 12.83
CA SER A 22 22.24 12.96 11.71
C SER A 22 22.86 12.61 10.35
N GLY A 23 24.15 12.29 10.31
CA GLY A 23 24.90 11.97 9.11
C GLY A 23 25.40 13.19 8.34
N LYS A 24 25.30 14.41 8.89
CA LYS A 24 25.88 15.61 8.25
C LYS A 24 27.37 15.64 8.55
N ALA A 25 28.17 15.88 7.51
CA ALA A 25 29.62 15.94 7.67
C ALA A 25 30.12 17.39 7.69
N LYS A 26 31.21 17.61 8.42
CA LYS A 26 32.02 18.83 8.38
C LYS A 26 33.49 18.44 8.23
N ALA A 27 34.25 19.19 7.48
CA ALA A 27 35.70 18.99 7.36
C ALA A 27 36.46 20.25 7.73
N SER A 28 37.67 20.09 8.25
CA SER A 28 38.55 21.23 8.50
C SER A 28 38.86 21.98 7.20
N LEU A 29 39.16 23.28 7.31
CA LEU A 29 39.59 24.09 6.17
C LEU A 29 40.83 23.52 5.46
N ARG A 30 41.73 22.87 6.20
CA ARG A 30 42.92 22.21 5.64
C ARG A 30 42.55 20.93 4.90
N ALA A 31 41.62 20.15 5.43
CA ALA A 31 41.09 18.96 4.78
C ALA A 31 40.40 19.31 3.46
N THR A 32 39.54 20.33 3.44
CA THR A 32 38.89 20.82 2.22
C THR A 32 39.92 21.34 1.20
N ALA A 33 40.94 22.07 1.64
CA ALA A 33 42.02 22.53 0.76
C ALA A 33 42.79 21.36 0.13
N ARG A 34 43.12 20.35 0.94
CA ARG A 34 43.78 19.12 0.48
C ARG A 34 42.89 18.26 -0.40
N LEU A 35 41.57 18.33 -0.31
CA LEU A 35 40.65 17.69 -1.25
C LEU A 35 40.55 18.46 -2.57
N ALA A 36 40.54 19.79 -2.50
CA ALA A 36 40.49 20.65 -3.68
C ALA A 36 41.85 20.79 -4.40
N GLY A 37 42.95 20.35 -3.79
CA GLY A 37 44.29 20.47 -4.36
C GLY A 37 44.80 21.91 -4.39
N VAL A 38 44.39 22.72 -3.41
CA VAL A 38 44.75 24.14 -3.30
C VAL A 38 45.32 24.44 -1.91
N SER A 39 45.89 25.63 -1.73
CA SER A 39 46.36 26.05 -0.40
C SER A 39 45.19 26.40 0.51
N ALA A 40 45.30 26.07 1.80
CA ALA A 40 44.36 26.51 2.84
C ALA A 40 44.16 28.04 2.82
N THR A 41 45.23 28.78 2.53
CA THR A 41 45.19 30.25 2.41
C THR A 41 44.31 30.74 1.26
N ALA A 42 44.15 29.99 0.17
CA ALA A 42 43.29 30.37 -0.95
C ALA A 42 41.80 30.29 -0.57
N ILE A 43 41.41 29.23 0.14
CA ILE A 43 40.05 29.11 0.69
C ILE A 43 39.83 30.16 1.78
N LEU A 44 40.79 30.36 2.69
CA LEU A 44 40.67 31.36 3.75
C LEU A 44 40.44 32.78 3.21
N LYS A 45 41.22 33.22 2.21
CA LYS A 45 41.02 34.51 1.54
C LYS A 45 39.63 34.66 0.93
N THR A 46 39.05 33.56 0.45
CA THR A 46 37.70 33.56 -0.08
C THR A 46 36.67 33.81 1.02
N LEU A 47 36.80 33.11 2.15
CA LEU A 47 35.90 33.30 3.29
C LEU A 47 36.04 34.72 3.90
N ASP A 48 37.25 35.26 3.95
CA ASP A 48 37.51 36.62 4.44
C ASP A 48 37.00 37.71 3.47
N SER A 49 36.93 37.42 2.16
CA SER A 49 36.51 38.40 1.14
C SER A 49 35.05 38.84 1.27
N VAL A 50 34.23 38.10 2.02
CA VAL A 50 32.80 38.36 2.20
C VAL A 50 32.53 39.72 2.85
N ASN A 51 33.44 40.21 3.71
CA ASN A 51 33.33 41.51 4.36
C ASN A 51 33.81 42.69 3.51
N GLN A 52 34.33 42.41 2.30
CA GLN A 52 34.85 43.40 1.37
C GLN A 52 34.14 43.24 0.02
N GLU A 53 34.88 42.87 -1.03
CA GLU A 53 34.34 42.46 -2.32
C GLU A 53 34.37 40.92 -2.40
N PRO A 54 33.19 40.25 -2.32
CA PRO A 54 33.14 38.80 -2.28
C PRO A 54 33.65 38.22 -3.61
N SER A 55 34.60 37.29 -3.51
CA SER A 55 35.10 36.54 -4.68
C SER A 55 33.98 35.73 -5.33
N LYS A 56 34.18 35.28 -6.58
CA LYS A 56 33.20 34.43 -7.28
C LYS A 56 32.81 33.19 -6.46
N LEU A 57 33.77 32.55 -5.79
CA LEU A 57 33.48 31.41 -4.91
C LEU A 57 32.70 31.83 -3.66
N ALA A 58 32.99 33.00 -3.07
CA ALA A 58 32.18 33.52 -1.96
C ALA A 58 30.74 33.79 -2.41
N GLN A 59 30.55 34.37 -3.60
CA GLN A 59 29.23 34.59 -4.19
C GLN A 59 28.46 33.27 -4.39
N MET A 60 29.09 32.24 -4.95
CA MET A 60 28.47 30.92 -5.12
C MET A 60 28.01 30.30 -3.79
N LEU A 61 28.78 30.47 -2.72
CA LEU A 61 28.41 30.01 -1.39
C LEU A 61 27.20 30.78 -0.85
N LEU A 62 27.17 32.10 -0.99
CA LEU A 62 26.05 32.93 -0.57
C LEU A 62 24.76 32.59 -1.36
N GLU A 63 24.86 32.44 -2.68
CA GLU A 63 23.75 32.05 -3.57
C GLU A 63 23.20 30.65 -3.24
N SER A 64 24.06 29.76 -2.74
CA SER A 64 23.66 28.42 -2.29
C SER A 64 22.99 28.40 -0.92
N GLY A 65 22.72 29.58 -0.33
CA GLY A 65 21.96 29.73 0.91
C GLY A 65 22.81 29.78 2.19
N PHE A 66 24.13 29.95 2.09
CA PHE A 66 24.98 30.16 3.27
C PHE A 66 25.07 31.64 3.64
N GLU A 67 24.92 31.96 4.92
CA GLU A 67 25.04 33.34 5.41
C GLU A 67 26.51 33.76 5.61
N ALA A 68 26.81 35.03 5.34
CA ALA A 68 28.15 35.61 5.52
C ALA A 68 28.77 35.34 6.90
N VAL A 69 27.95 35.40 7.96
CA VAL A 69 28.39 35.11 9.33
C VAL A 69 28.87 33.66 9.48
N ASN A 70 28.19 32.71 8.85
CA ASN A 70 28.56 31.31 8.88
C ASN A 70 29.91 31.07 8.18
N LEU A 71 30.17 31.75 7.06
CA LEU A 71 31.43 31.61 6.31
C LEU A 71 32.66 32.00 7.15
N LEU A 72 32.54 33.04 7.97
CA LEU A 72 33.62 33.48 8.87
C LEU A 72 33.87 32.47 10.00
N GLY A 73 32.82 31.81 10.49
CA GLY A 73 32.90 30.78 11.54
C GLY A 73 33.55 29.46 11.09
N TRP A 74 33.59 29.16 9.79
CA TRP A 74 34.12 27.88 9.28
C TRP A 74 35.62 27.69 9.48
N LYS A 75 36.37 28.75 9.81
CA LYS A 75 37.77 28.64 10.20
C LYS A 75 37.94 27.81 11.48
N THR A 76 36.98 27.89 12.39
CA THR A 76 36.99 27.21 13.70
C THR A 76 36.01 26.05 13.76
N GLU A 77 34.85 26.17 13.14
CA GLU A 77 33.75 25.19 13.23
C GLU A 77 33.81 24.09 12.15
N GLY A 78 34.68 24.26 11.16
CA GLY A 78 34.74 23.39 9.98
C GLY A 78 33.74 23.77 8.89
N ILE A 79 34.04 23.31 7.68
CA ILE A 79 33.26 23.57 6.47
C ILE A 79 32.22 22.44 6.30
N PRO A 80 30.92 22.75 6.22
CA PRO A 80 29.87 21.75 5.98
C PRO A 80 30.02 20.99 4.66
N ASP A 81 29.58 19.74 4.62
CA ASP A 81 29.62 18.87 3.44
C ASP A 81 29.11 19.52 2.14
N MET A 82 27.97 20.21 2.20
CA MET A 82 27.43 20.89 1.03
C MET A 82 28.29 22.07 0.57
N ALA A 83 28.92 22.81 1.50
CA ALA A 83 29.87 23.86 1.16
C ALA A 83 31.18 23.30 0.57
N ILE A 84 31.63 22.13 1.04
CA ILE A 84 32.77 21.40 0.45
C ILE A 84 32.47 21.07 -1.02
N ALA A 85 31.25 20.62 -1.34
CA ALA A 85 30.88 20.30 -2.72
C ALA A 85 31.00 21.53 -3.63
N ILE A 86 30.51 22.70 -3.20
CA ILE A 86 30.58 23.95 -3.95
C ILE A 86 32.04 24.40 -4.14
N ILE A 87 32.86 24.30 -3.09
CA ILE A 87 34.30 24.64 -3.17
C ILE A 87 35.01 23.72 -4.17
N LEU A 88 34.71 22.42 -4.13
CA LEU A 88 35.29 21.45 -5.07
C LEU A 88 34.81 21.69 -6.50
N GLU A 89 33.54 22.04 -6.69
CA GLU A 89 32.98 22.37 -8.01
C GLU A 89 33.67 23.60 -8.59
N TYR A 90 33.81 24.66 -7.79
CA TYR A 90 34.50 25.88 -8.19
C TYR A 90 35.95 25.61 -8.62
N TYR A 91 36.74 24.92 -7.79
CA TYR A 91 38.12 24.58 -8.16
C TYR A 91 38.19 23.47 -9.22
N GLY A 92 37.12 22.74 -9.48
CA GLY A 92 37.05 21.76 -10.56
C GLY A 92 36.79 22.38 -11.93
N PHE A 93 35.99 23.44 -11.98
CA PHE A 93 35.38 23.94 -13.22
C PHE A 93 35.40 25.47 -13.38
N ASP A 94 35.20 26.26 -12.33
CA ASP A 94 34.94 27.71 -12.43
C ASP A 94 36.12 28.62 -12.08
N ALA A 95 37.17 28.10 -11.44
CA ALA A 95 38.33 28.87 -10.99
C ALA A 95 39.31 29.29 -12.12
N GLY A 96 38.94 29.06 -13.39
CA GLY A 96 39.76 29.41 -14.57
C GLY A 96 41.15 28.76 -14.53
N ARG A 97 42.20 29.57 -14.52
CA ARG A 97 43.60 29.08 -14.44
C ARG A 97 43.94 28.38 -13.12
N TYR A 98 43.11 28.56 -12.09
CA TYR A 98 43.26 27.94 -10.78
C TYR A 98 42.48 26.64 -10.65
N CYS A 99 41.83 26.17 -11.72
CA CYS A 99 41.17 24.88 -11.72
C CYS A 99 42.17 23.74 -11.49
N THR A 100 41.83 22.80 -10.61
CA THR A 100 42.68 21.66 -10.29
C THR A 100 42.07 20.37 -10.86
N LYS A 101 42.94 19.48 -11.35
CA LYS A 101 42.52 18.13 -11.78
C LYS A 101 41.98 17.30 -10.61
N GLN A 102 42.44 17.60 -9.41
CA GLN A 102 42.05 16.92 -8.19
C GLN A 102 40.61 17.22 -7.79
N ALA A 103 40.26 18.51 -7.64
CA ALA A 103 38.91 18.92 -7.29
C ALA A 103 37.89 18.34 -8.29
N ARG A 104 38.21 18.40 -9.58
CA ARG A 104 37.39 17.80 -10.65
C ARG A 104 37.18 16.29 -10.46
N LEU A 105 38.22 15.55 -10.09
CA LEU A 105 38.13 14.11 -9.92
C LEU A 105 37.31 13.75 -8.67
N VAL A 106 37.50 14.49 -7.56
CA VAL A 106 36.71 14.32 -6.33
C VAL A 106 35.23 14.65 -6.59
N CYS A 107 34.93 15.76 -7.29
CA CYS A 107 33.56 16.11 -7.71
C CYS A 107 32.89 14.96 -8.46
N ARG A 108 33.60 14.37 -9.43
CA ARG A 108 33.08 13.24 -10.20
C ARG A 108 32.83 11.99 -9.34
N SER A 109 33.60 11.80 -8.27
CA SER A 109 33.42 10.65 -7.37
C SER A 109 32.12 10.69 -6.58
N PHE A 110 31.60 11.87 -6.24
CA PHE A 110 30.35 12.01 -5.49
C PHE A 110 29.16 12.48 -6.34
N ASN A 111 29.35 12.81 -7.63
CA ASN A 111 28.29 13.33 -8.48
C ASN A 111 27.07 12.40 -8.60
N THR A 112 27.28 11.08 -8.49
CA THR A 112 26.20 10.09 -8.63
C THR A 112 25.40 9.87 -7.34
N ILE A 113 26.04 9.95 -6.17
CA ILE A 113 25.45 9.58 -4.87
C ILE A 113 25.27 10.76 -3.91
N GLY A 114 25.83 11.92 -4.26
CA GLY A 114 25.90 13.11 -3.41
C GLY A 114 27.08 13.08 -2.45
N ILE A 115 27.60 14.27 -2.10
CA ILE A 115 28.79 14.41 -1.25
C ILE A 115 28.62 13.81 0.15
N ARG A 116 27.41 13.90 0.71
CA ARG A 116 27.12 13.39 2.06
C ARG A 116 27.23 11.87 2.12
N ALA A 117 26.55 11.17 1.22
CA ALA A 117 26.62 9.71 1.14
C ALA A 117 28.05 9.25 0.82
N TRP A 118 28.75 9.98 -0.05
CA TRP A 118 30.13 9.69 -0.37
C TRP A 118 31.06 9.83 0.85
N ILE A 119 30.95 10.90 1.65
CA ILE A 119 31.75 11.06 2.88
C ILE A 119 31.42 9.94 3.88
N GLN A 120 30.14 9.62 4.07
CA GLN A 120 29.71 8.54 4.97
C GLN A 120 30.31 7.19 4.59
N GLU A 121 30.27 6.84 3.29
CA GLU A 121 30.86 5.62 2.77
C GLU A 121 32.38 5.57 3.05
N LYS A 122 33.09 6.68 2.79
CA LYS A 122 34.55 6.75 2.99
C LYS A 122 34.98 6.71 4.44
N LEU A 123 34.13 7.18 5.35
CA LEU A 123 34.37 7.11 6.78
C LEU A 123 33.88 5.80 7.42
N GLY A 124 33.16 4.96 6.67
CA GLY A 124 32.52 3.77 7.22
C GLY A 124 31.42 4.12 8.23
N TRP A 125 30.80 5.30 8.09
CA TRP A 125 29.76 5.76 8.99
C TRP A 125 28.48 4.95 8.77
N THR A 126 27.94 4.43 9.86
CA THR A 126 26.62 3.79 9.89
C THR A 126 25.71 4.62 10.77
N LYS A 127 24.44 4.74 10.37
CA LYS A 127 23.46 5.47 11.16
C LYS A 127 23.33 4.79 12.53
N PRO A 128 23.61 5.49 13.65
CA PRO A 128 23.39 4.91 14.96
C PRO A 128 21.91 4.59 15.10
N ALA A 129 21.59 3.37 15.57
CA ALA A 129 20.22 3.00 15.88
C ALA A 129 19.75 3.87 17.05
N THR A 130 19.06 4.97 16.75
CA THR A 130 18.41 5.79 17.77
C THR A 130 17.26 4.99 18.37
N ASP A 131 17.28 4.78 19.69
CA ASP A 131 16.26 4.06 20.47
C ASP A 131 14.83 4.59 20.26
N GLU A 132 14.68 5.84 19.82
CA GLU A 132 13.39 6.41 19.43
C GLU A 132 12.72 5.65 18.28
N THR A 133 13.51 5.12 17.34
CA THR A 133 13.01 4.36 16.19
C THR A 133 12.56 2.95 16.58
N SER A 134 13.24 2.32 17.53
CA SER A 134 12.86 1.00 18.05
C SER A 134 11.68 1.11 19.02
N MET A 135 11.64 2.12 19.90
CA MET A 135 10.48 2.40 20.76
C MET A 135 9.22 2.69 19.95
N THR A 136 9.31 3.51 18.89
CA THR A 136 8.13 3.82 18.04
C THR A 136 7.64 2.61 17.27
N GLN A 137 8.54 1.74 16.78
CA GLN A 137 8.14 0.49 16.13
C GLN A 137 7.43 -0.48 17.07
N ILE A 138 7.93 -0.64 18.31
CA ILE A 138 7.30 -1.50 19.32
C ILE A 138 5.93 -0.95 19.74
N GLN A 139 5.83 0.36 19.97
CA GLN A 139 4.56 1.02 20.30
C GLN A 139 3.54 0.88 19.16
N LEU A 140 3.99 1.01 17.90
CA LEU A 140 3.14 0.80 16.74
C LEU A 140 2.63 -0.64 16.65
N LEU A 141 3.50 -1.63 16.88
CA LEU A 141 3.11 -3.04 16.87
C LEU A 141 2.08 -3.36 17.97
N ALA A 142 2.27 -2.79 19.16
CA ALA A 142 1.32 -2.96 20.26
C ALA A 142 -0.06 -2.34 19.92
N ALA A 143 -0.09 -1.17 19.27
CA ALA A 143 -1.33 -0.54 18.82
C ALA A 143 -2.06 -1.40 17.78
N ILE A 144 -1.33 -1.96 16.80
CA ILE A 144 -1.90 -2.85 15.79
C ILE A 144 -2.48 -4.11 16.43
N ALA A 145 -1.74 -4.75 17.35
CA ALA A 145 -2.20 -5.94 18.04
C ALA A 145 -3.50 -5.67 18.82
N HIS A 146 -3.59 -4.52 19.49
CA HIS A 146 -4.81 -4.11 20.21
C HIS A 146 -5.99 -3.88 19.26
N GLN A 147 -5.76 -3.24 18.11
CA GLN A 147 -6.78 -3.02 17.09
C GLN A 147 -7.29 -4.34 16.50
N MET A 148 -6.40 -5.29 16.22
CA MET A 148 -6.77 -6.59 15.68
C MET A 148 -7.62 -7.39 16.66
N ALA A 149 -7.25 -7.42 17.95
CA ALA A 149 -8.05 -8.08 18.99
C ALA A 149 -9.46 -7.49 19.10
N GLN A 150 -9.60 -6.16 19.00
CA GLN A 150 -10.91 -5.51 18.98
C GLN A 150 -11.72 -5.82 17.72
N GLN A 151 -11.07 -5.96 16.55
CA GLN A 151 -11.75 -6.33 15.31
C GLN A 151 -12.28 -7.77 15.36
N GLU A 152 -11.50 -8.69 15.91
CA GLU A 152 -11.90 -10.09 16.08
C GLU A 152 -13.16 -10.21 16.94
N GLN A 153 -13.21 -9.48 18.06
CA GLN A 153 -14.41 -9.45 18.92
C GLN A 153 -15.65 -8.93 18.17
N ARG A 154 -15.52 -7.85 17.39
CA ARG A 154 -16.63 -7.31 16.60
C ARG A 154 -17.13 -8.28 15.53
N LEU A 155 -16.21 -9.02 14.90
CA LEU A 155 -16.57 -10.04 13.91
C LEU A 155 -17.39 -11.17 14.56
N LEU A 156 -16.99 -11.64 15.74
CA LEU A 156 -17.73 -12.65 16.48
C LEU A 156 -19.14 -12.17 16.86
N GLU A 157 -19.27 -10.93 17.33
CA GLU A 157 -20.59 -10.33 17.61
C GLU A 157 -21.46 -10.22 16.34
N GLN A 158 -20.85 -9.88 15.20
CA GLN A 158 -21.56 -9.77 13.93
C GLN A 158 -22.05 -11.14 13.45
N GLU A 159 -21.23 -12.18 13.55
CA GLU A 159 -21.60 -13.57 13.24
C GLU A 159 -22.79 -14.02 14.10
N GLN A 160 -22.78 -13.73 15.40
CA GLN A 160 -23.89 -14.06 16.30
C GLN A 160 -25.17 -13.33 15.91
N ARG A 161 -25.08 -12.03 15.59
CA ARG A 161 -26.25 -11.26 15.11
C ARG A 161 -26.79 -11.82 13.80
N GLN A 162 -25.92 -12.21 12.87
CA GLN A 162 -26.36 -12.83 11.60
C GLN A 162 -27.11 -14.13 11.85
N HIS A 163 -26.59 -15.00 12.72
CA HIS A 163 -27.27 -16.24 13.10
C HIS A 163 -28.64 -15.98 13.73
N GLU A 164 -28.75 -15.00 14.62
CA GLU A 164 -30.03 -14.64 15.23
C GLU A 164 -31.03 -14.10 14.19
N ILE A 165 -30.58 -13.23 13.28
CA ILE A 165 -31.41 -12.70 12.20
C ILE A 165 -31.91 -13.83 11.30
N LEU A 166 -31.03 -14.74 10.87
CA LEU A 166 -31.41 -15.89 10.03
C LEU A 166 -32.42 -16.79 10.74
N TYR A 167 -32.23 -17.02 12.04
CA TYR A 167 -33.18 -17.80 12.84
C TYR A 167 -34.57 -17.15 12.87
N ARG A 168 -34.63 -15.82 13.09
CA ARG A 168 -35.90 -15.07 13.09
C ARG A 168 -36.55 -15.05 11.71
N LEU A 169 -35.77 -14.84 10.64
CA LEU A 169 -36.26 -14.86 9.26
C LEU A 169 -36.92 -16.18 8.92
N LYS A 170 -36.30 -17.31 9.28
CA LYS A 170 -36.89 -18.63 9.06
C LYS A 170 -38.25 -18.80 9.75
N GLY A 171 -38.41 -18.26 10.96
CA GLY A 171 -39.70 -18.26 11.64
C GLY A 171 -40.76 -17.44 10.90
N VAL A 172 -40.37 -16.26 10.40
CA VAL A 172 -41.25 -15.38 9.61
C VAL A 172 -41.64 -16.02 8.29
N GLU A 173 -40.72 -16.68 7.60
CA GLU A 173 -40.98 -17.40 6.33
C GLU A 173 -42.02 -18.51 6.54
N VAL A 174 -41.87 -19.32 7.59
CA VAL A 174 -42.84 -20.39 7.91
C VAL A 174 -44.24 -19.82 8.18
N GLU A 175 -44.34 -18.71 8.91
CA GLU A 175 -45.63 -18.08 9.19
C GLU A 175 -46.23 -17.40 7.93
N GLN A 176 -45.41 -16.80 7.07
CA GLN A 176 -45.87 -16.29 5.77
C GLN A 176 -46.38 -17.42 4.87
N ASP A 177 -45.69 -18.55 4.79
CA ASP A 177 -46.12 -19.69 3.99
C ASP A 177 -47.46 -20.26 4.49
N ARG A 178 -47.63 -20.35 5.82
CA ARG A 178 -48.92 -20.74 6.43
C ARG A 178 -50.06 -19.77 6.07
N PHE A 179 -49.77 -18.47 6.06
CA PHE A 179 -50.76 -17.45 5.70
C PHE A 179 -51.10 -17.46 4.20
N ASN A 180 -50.10 -17.59 3.34
CA ASN A 180 -50.27 -17.54 1.88
C ASN A 180 -50.84 -18.84 1.30
N ALA A 181 -50.54 -19.99 1.92
CA ALA A 181 -51.00 -21.31 1.47
C ALA A 181 -51.58 -22.14 2.63
N PRO A 182 -52.70 -21.71 3.25
CA PRO A 182 -53.26 -22.35 4.44
C PRO A 182 -53.75 -23.79 4.22
N CYS A 183 -53.98 -24.20 2.96
CA CYS A 183 -54.33 -25.57 2.58
C CYS A 183 -53.19 -26.33 1.84
N GLY A 184 -51.96 -25.82 1.94
CA GLY A 184 -50.78 -26.31 1.22
C GLY A 184 -50.67 -25.77 -0.21
N HIS A 185 -49.47 -25.85 -0.79
CA HIS A 185 -49.24 -25.39 -2.15
C HIS A 185 -49.94 -26.30 -3.18
N LYS A 186 -50.62 -25.67 -4.14
CA LYS A 186 -51.29 -26.35 -5.26
C LYS A 186 -50.68 -25.88 -6.56
N TYR A 187 -50.36 -26.81 -7.45
CA TYR A 187 -49.73 -26.53 -8.73
C TYR A 187 -50.47 -27.20 -9.87
N SER A 188 -50.35 -26.65 -11.08
CA SER A 188 -50.75 -27.36 -12.29
C SER A 188 -49.70 -28.41 -12.65
N ILE A 189 -50.06 -29.38 -13.50
CA ILE A 189 -49.13 -30.42 -13.95
C ILE A 189 -47.88 -29.83 -14.61
N VAL A 190 -48.06 -28.81 -15.47
CA VAL A 190 -46.95 -28.11 -16.14
C VAL A 190 -46.18 -27.23 -15.15
N GLY A 191 -46.88 -26.55 -14.24
CA GLY A 191 -46.24 -25.74 -13.21
C GLY A 191 -45.33 -26.57 -12.31
N PHE A 192 -45.78 -27.74 -11.88
CA PHE A 192 -44.98 -28.66 -11.07
C PHE A 192 -43.83 -29.30 -11.85
N ALA A 193 -44.04 -29.69 -13.12
CA ALA A 193 -42.96 -30.17 -13.97
C ALA A 193 -41.84 -29.13 -14.11
N ASN A 194 -42.21 -27.86 -14.38
CA ASN A 194 -41.25 -26.76 -14.47
C ASN A 194 -40.52 -26.51 -13.13
N LEU A 195 -41.22 -26.60 -11.99
CA LEU A 195 -40.61 -26.50 -10.66
C LEU A 195 -39.58 -27.60 -10.40
N GLN A 196 -39.79 -28.80 -10.96
CA GLN A 196 -38.86 -29.93 -10.89
C GLN A 196 -37.82 -29.91 -12.03
N GLY A 197 -37.80 -28.88 -12.88
CA GLY A 197 -36.90 -28.79 -14.03
C GLY A 197 -37.16 -29.83 -15.13
N LEU A 198 -38.37 -30.40 -15.19
CA LEU A 198 -38.77 -31.41 -16.16
C LEU A 198 -39.52 -30.78 -17.34
N GLU A 199 -39.07 -31.06 -18.57
CA GLU A 199 -39.84 -30.76 -19.76
C GLU A 199 -40.82 -31.90 -20.06
N ILE A 200 -42.11 -31.57 -20.13
CA ILE A 200 -43.18 -32.52 -20.47
C ILE A 200 -43.98 -32.04 -21.69
N SER A 201 -44.36 -32.98 -22.55
CA SER A 201 -45.22 -32.67 -23.69
C SER A 201 -46.66 -32.39 -23.25
N ALA A 202 -47.44 -31.67 -24.07
CA ALA A 202 -48.85 -31.41 -23.79
C ALA A 202 -49.69 -32.70 -23.63
N LYS A 203 -49.31 -33.77 -24.35
CA LYS A 203 -49.97 -35.08 -24.27
C LYS A 203 -49.70 -35.76 -22.92
N GLU A 204 -48.46 -35.74 -22.46
CA GLU A 204 -48.06 -36.27 -21.15
C GLU A 204 -48.69 -35.46 -20.01
N ALA A 205 -48.68 -34.13 -20.12
CA ALA A 205 -49.35 -33.24 -19.17
C ALA A 205 -50.85 -33.58 -19.04
N GLY A 206 -51.52 -33.85 -20.17
CA GLY A 206 -52.91 -34.28 -20.19
C GLY A 206 -53.14 -35.65 -19.54
N ALA A 207 -52.27 -36.62 -19.79
CA ALA A 207 -52.34 -37.95 -19.18
C ALA A 207 -52.12 -37.90 -17.65
N LYS A 208 -51.07 -37.22 -17.20
CA LYS A 208 -50.78 -37.00 -15.78
C LYS A 208 -51.88 -36.19 -15.09
N GLY A 209 -52.47 -35.20 -15.76
CA GLY A 209 -53.62 -34.45 -15.23
C GLY A 209 -54.85 -35.31 -14.98
N LYS A 210 -55.14 -36.29 -15.85
CA LYS A 210 -56.22 -37.26 -15.62
C LYS A 210 -55.92 -38.16 -14.42
N LYS A 211 -54.68 -38.64 -14.29
CA LYS A 211 -54.22 -39.43 -13.13
C LYS A 211 -54.34 -38.64 -11.82
N ALA A 212 -53.86 -37.40 -11.79
CA ALA A 212 -53.96 -36.51 -10.64
C ALA A 212 -55.43 -36.24 -10.25
N SER A 213 -56.30 -35.98 -11.24
CA SER A 213 -57.74 -35.83 -11.01
C SER A 213 -58.39 -37.08 -10.41
N ALA A 214 -58.02 -38.27 -10.90
CA ALA A 214 -58.54 -39.53 -10.36
C ALA A 214 -58.06 -39.77 -8.92
N LEU A 215 -56.80 -39.46 -8.64
CA LEU A 215 -56.21 -39.63 -7.32
C LEU A 215 -56.80 -38.67 -6.28
N CYS A 216 -57.01 -37.39 -6.66
CA CYS A 216 -57.72 -36.43 -5.81
C CYS A 216 -59.15 -36.88 -5.50
N ARG A 217 -59.91 -37.36 -6.51
CA ARG A 217 -61.27 -37.88 -6.29
C ARG A 217 -61.29 -39.08 -5.35
N LYS A 218 -60.33 -40.00 -5.51
CA LYS A 218 -60.20 -41.18 -4.64
C LYS A 218 -59.91 -40.80 -3.18
N LYS A 219 -59.13 -39.74 -2.97
CA LYS A 219 -58.76 -39.23 -1.64
C LYS A 219 -59.74 -38.18 -1.09
N GLY A 220 -60.83 -37.88 -1.80
CA GLY A 220 -61.82 -36.88 -1.38
C GLY A 220 -61.32 -35.43 -1.39
N ILE A 221 -60.30 -35.12 -2.19
CA ILE A 221 -59.67 -33.80 -2.26
C ILE A 221 -60.32 -32.97 -3.38
N GLU A 222 -60.69 -31.72 -3.06
CA GLU A 222 -61.22 -30.77 -4.03
C GLU A 222 -60.15 -30.27 -5.00
N ILE A 223 -60.48 -30.24 -6.30
CA ILE A 223 -59.58 -29.80 -7.37
C ILE A 223 -59.99 -28.39 -7.80
N GLU A 224 -59.13 -27.42 -7.51
CA GLU A 224 -59.29 -26.06 -7.99
C GLU A 224 -58.96 -25.96 -9.48
N ARG A 225 -59.52 -24.98 -10.18
CA ARG A 225 -59.27 -24.75 -11.60
C ARG A 225 -58.99 -23.30 -11.88
N ILE A 226 -57.87 -23.04 -12.55
CA ILE A 226 -57.48 -21.71 -13.03
C ILE A 226 -57.64 -21.62 -14.54
N ARG A 227 -57.84 -20.39 -15.03
CA ARG A 227 -57.86 -20.11 -16.47
C ARG A 227 -56.45 -19.83 -16.95
N ASP A 228 -55.93 -20.71 -17.80
CA ASP A 228 -54.69 -20.59 -18.53
C ASP A 228 -54.97 -20.07 -19.95
N PRO A 229 -54.29 -19.00 -20.42
CA PRO A 229 -54.47 -18.46 -21.77
C PRO A 229 -54.17 -19.45 -22.90
N ARG A 230 -53.26 -20.42 -22.69
CA ARG A 230 -52.83 -21.42 -23.67
C ARG A 230 -53.68 -22.68 -23.62
N PHE A 231 -54.07 -23.12 -22.42
CA PHE A 231 -54.68 -24.43 -22.21
C PHE A 231 -56.14 -24.39 -21.71
N GLY A 232 -56.74 -23.22 -21.57
CA GLY A 232 -58.13 -23.08 -21.14
C GLY A 232 -58.28 -23.24 -19.62
N ARG A 233 -59.08 -24.17 -19.12
CA ARG A 233 -59.21 -24.40 -17.66
C ARG A 233 -58.29 -25.53 -17.21
N VAL A 234 -57.30 -25.21 -16.39
CA VAL A 234 -56.29 -26.15 -15.89
C VAL A 234 -56.51 -26.42 -14.40
N GLY A 235 -56.44 -27.69 -14.00
CA GLY A 235 -56.56 -28.10 -12.60
C GLY A 235 -55.30 -27.80 -11.79
N LEU A 236 -55.50 -27.34 -10.55
CA LEU A 236 -54.47 -27.23 -9.53
C LEU A 236 -54.62 -28.39 -8.56
N TYR A 237 -53.49 -29.06 -8.28
CA TYR A 237 -53.44 -30.25 -7.43
C TYR A 237 -52.45 -30.01 -6.29
N PRO A 238 -52.71 -30.55 -5.09
CA PRO A 238 -51.74 -30.50 -4.00
C PRO A 238 -50.42 -31.15 -4.39
N GLU A 239 -49.32 -30.60 -3.87
CA GLU A 239 -47.97 -31.11 -4.12
C GLU A 239 -47.83 -32.62 -3.86
N SER A 240 -48.42 -33.13 -2.78
CA SER A 240 -48.39 -34.57 -2.44
C SER A 240 -48.98 -35.48 -3.52
N ILE A 241 -50.02 -35.01 -4.23
CA ILE A 241 -50.65 -35.73 -5.33
C ILE A 241 -49.76 -35.69 -6.57
N LEU A 242 -49.10 -34.56 -6.80
CA LEU A 242 -48.22 -34.37 -7.94
C LEU A 242 -46.95 -35.22 -7.81
N ILE A 243 -46.33 -35.26 -6.63
CA ILE A 243 -45.20 -36.17 -6.34
C ILE A 243 -45.60 -37.61 -6.66
N GLU A 244 -46.75 -38.08 -6.18
CA GLU A 244 -47.21 -39.46 -6.44
C GLU A 244 -47.42 -39.74 -7.95
N VAL A 245 -47.98 -38.77 -8.70
CA VAL A 245 -48.23 -38.92 -10.14
C VAL A 245 -46.94 -38.87 -10.98
N PHE A 246 -45.93 -38.11 -10.54
CA PHE A 246 -44.65 -38.01 -11.25
C PHE A 246 -43.70 -39.16 -10.89
N SER A 247 -43.76 -39.71 -9.67
CA SER A 247 -42.93 -40.85 -9.25
C SER A 247 -43.36 -42.20 -9.83
N GLN A 248 -44.64 -42.38 -10.21
CA GLN A 248 -45.15 -43.66 -10.76
C GLN A 248 -44.72 -43.99 -12.20
N GLU A 249 -43.78 -43.25 -12.80
CA GLU A 249 -43.26 -43.51 -14.15
C GLU A 249 -41.72 -43.63 -14.22
N GLN A 250 -41.02 -43.67 -13.08
CA GLN A 250 -39.58 -44.02 -13.03
C GLN A 250 -39.32 -45.54 -12.89
N ASN A 251 -40.36 -46.38 -12.99
CA ASN A 251 -40.27 -47.85 -12.98
C ASN A 251 -40.83 -48.44 -14.26
#